data_AF-A0A9P5PN43-F1
#
_entry.id   AF-A0A9P5PN43-F1
#
_cell.length_a   1.000
_cell.length_b   1.000
_cell.length_c   1.000
_cell.angle_alpha   90.00
_cell.angle_beta   90.00
_cell.angle_gamma   90.00
#
_symmetry.space_group_name_H-M   'P 1'
#
loop_
_entity.id
_entity.type
_entity.pdbx_description
1 polymer ?
#
loop_
_entity_poly.entity_id
_entity_poly.type
_entity_poly.pdbx_seq_one_letter_code
_entity_poly.pdbx_strand_id
1 'polypeptide(L)'
;MAKYLSQRIEGPIWLDKDEIFVLKAKISDAETEMENLKTSKSDLTLQCRKDEVEKLKNILSPIRRVPLDILSEILILSCCDDSFGDRPKDIFHMVVRYTPLVLASVCLAWKIAAHDTPRIWSILYLHVGDTRGKDRAWVQMWLSRSRGIPLELHLQYHGGYKYFPLERAREIMDTILEFCHQIQILHFSGRPEAIVPLFRLPSSVQCDSIVLKE
;
A
#
# COMPACT_ATOMS: atom_id res chain seq x y z
N MET A 1 -7.87 62.63 -13.66
CA MET A 1 -7.63 61.76 -12.48
C MET A 1 -6.15 61.67 -12.07
N ALA A 2 -5.19 61.35 -12.95
CA ALA A 2 -3.77 61.23 -12.56
C ALA A 2 -3.10 62.53 -12.04
N LYS A 3 -3.67 63.71 -12.36
CA LYS A 3 -3.13 65.03 -11.95
C LYS A 3 -3.18 65.30 -10.44
N TYR A 4 -4.00 64.59 -9.68
CA TYR A 4 -4.27 64.88 -8.27
C TYR A 4 -3.59 63.92 -7.28
N LEU A 5 -3.00 62.81 -7.77
CA LEU A 5 -2.45 61.74 -6.91
C LEU A 5 -0.98 61.96 -6.51
N SER A 6 -0.26 62.87 -7.17
CA SER A 6 1.19 63.05 -6.97
C SER A 6 1.64 64.49 -6.62
N GLN A 7 0.73 65.39 -6.25
CA GLN A 7 1.07 66.77 -5.87
C GLN A 7 0.74 67.05 -4.41
N ARG A 8 1.61 67.82 -3.72
CA ARG A 8 1.29 68.42 -2.41
C ARG A 8 0.01 69.25 -2.58
N ILE A 9 -0.94 69.10 -1.66
CA ILE A 9 -2.18 69.86 -1.69
C ILE A 9 -1.84 71.33 -1.37
N GLU A 10 -1.73 72.15 -2.41
CA GLU A 10 -1.37 73.58 -2.30
C GLU A 10 -2.61 74.51 -2.21
N GLY A 11 -3.83 73.98 -2.39
CA GLY A 11 -5.09 74.72 -2.29
C GLY A 11 -6.34 73.84 -2.41
N PRO A 12 -7.56 74.41 -2.30
CA PRO A 12 -8.82 73.66 -2.40
C PRO A 12 -9.02 73.06 -3.79
N ILE A 13 -9.37 71.77 -3.84
CA ILE A 13 -9.67 71.02 -5.07
C ILE A 13 -11.15 71.21 -5.39
N TRP A 14 -11.45 71.83 -6.53
CA TRP A 14 -12.82 71.98 -7.03
C TRP A 14 -13.13 70.84 -7.98
N LEU A 15 -14.03 69.95 -7.58
CA LEU A 15 -14.53 68.84 -8.38
C LEU A 15 -15.97 69.11 -8.79
N ASP A 16 -16.33 68.79 -10.02
CA ASP A 16 -17.73 68.81 -10.43
C ASP A 16 -18.52 67.61 -9.86
N LYS A 17 -19.84 67.63 -10.03
CA LYS A 17 -20.71 66.56 -9.48
C LYS A 17 -20.42 65.19 -10.09
N ASP A 18 -20.05 65.13 -11.36
CA ASP A 18 -19.78 63.89 -12.08
C ASP A 18 -18.42 63.32 -11.64
N GLU A 19 -17.41 64.17 -11.46
CA GLU A 19 -16.10 63.79 -10.92
C GLU A 19 -16.21 63.24 -9.48
N ILE A 20 -17.02 63.89 -8.63
CA ILE A 20 -17.29 63.40 -7.27
C ILE A 20 -18.00 62.04 -7.31
N PHE A 21 -19.00 61.88 -8.19
CA PHE A 21 -19.73 60.63 -8.35
C PHE A 21 -18.80 59.48 -8.77
N VAL A 22 -17.93 59.71 -9.76
CA VAL A 22 -16.97 58.71 -10.23
C VAL A 22 -15.94 58.35 -9.15
N LEU A 23 -15.45 59.32 -8.37
CA LEU A 23 -14.52 59.03 -7.27
C LEU A 23 -15.19 58.24 -6.15
N LYS A 24 -16.43 58.54 -5.80
CA LYS A 24 -17.19 57.77 -4.81
C LYS A 24 -17.43 56.33 -5.26
N ALA A 25 -17.77 56.12 -6.54
CA ALA A 25 -17.90 54.78 -7.10
C ALA A 25 -16.58 54.01 -6.99
N LYS A 26 -15.45 54.62 -7.37
CA LYS A 26 -14.12 54.00 -7.26
C LYS A 26 -13.72 53.67 -5.82
N ILE A 27 -14.05 54.53 -4.85
CA ILE A 27 -13.80 54.26 -3.43
C ILE A 27 -14.65 53.08 -2.96
N SER A 28 -15.94 53.08 -3.30
CA SER A 28 -16.85 51.97 -2.99
C SER A 28 -16.33 50.66 -3.57
N ASP A 29 -15.92 50.65 -4.84
CA ASP A 29 -15.36 49.46 -5.48
C ASP A 29 -14.08 48.97 -4.76
N ALA A 30 -13.16 49.88 -4.46
CA ALA A 30 -11.91 49.56 -3.74
C ALA A 30 -12.16 49.04 -2.31
N GLU A 31 -13.16 49.56 -1.61
CA GLU A 31 -13.57 49.08 -0.29
C GLU A 31 -14.15 47.66 -0.36
N THR A 32 -14.97 47.36 -1.37
CA THR A 32 -15.47 46.00 -1.58
C THR A 32 -14.35 45.01 -1.93
N GLU A 33 -13.38 45.43 -2.75
CA GLU A 33 -12.20 44.62 -3.07
C GLU A 33 -11.36 44.35 -1.83
N MET A 34 -11.16 45.37 -0.97
CA MET A 34 -10.43 45.22 0.28
C MET A 34 -11.10 44.21 1.23
N GLU A 35 -12.43 44.24 1.36
CA GLU A 35 -13.16 43.30 2.21
C GLU A 35 -13.10 41.86 1.64
N ASN A 36 -13.23 41.72 0.32
CA ASN A 36 -13.08 40.42 -0.36
C ASN A 36 -11.66 39.84 -0.19
N LEU A 37 -10.62 40.68 -0.30
CA LEU A 37 -9.24 40.23 -0.07
C LEU A 37 -8.99 39.86 1.39
N LYS A 38 -9.59 40.58 2.33
CA LYS A 38 -9.46 40.30 3.77
C LYS A 38 -10.09 38.97 4.16
N THR A 39 -11.29 38.69 3.66
CA THR A 39 -11.98 37.41 3.86
C THR A 39 -11.18 36.25 3.23
N SER A 40 -10.73 36.41 1.99
CA SER A 40 -9.88 35.43 1.30
C SER A 40 -8.58 35.15 2.06
N LYS A 41 -7.91 36.19 2.58
CA LYS A 41 -6.69 36.04 3.41
C LYS A 41 -6.96 35.30 4.70
N SER A 42 -8.09 35.58 5.39
CA SER A 42 -8.45 34.84 6.60
C SER A 42 -8.72 33.36 6.33
N ASP A 43 -9.39 33.04 5.22
CA ASP A 43 -9.69 31.66 4.83
C ASP A 43 -8.41 30.88 4.49
N LEU A 44 -7.51 31.49 3.69
CA LEU A 44 -6.20 30.90 3.38
C LEU A 44 -5.37 30.68 4.65
N THR A 45 -5.39 31.64 5.59
CA THR A 45 -4.66 31.51 6.86
C THR A 45 -5.22 30.36 7.70
N LEU A 46 -6.55 30.25 7.78
CA LEU A 46 -7.21 29.16 8.50
C LEU A 46 -6.88 27.80 7.88
N GLN A 47 -6.89 27.71 6.54
CA GLN A 47 -6.53 26.47 5.84
C GLN A 47 -5.08 26.06 6.11
N CYS A 48 -4.13 26.99 6.00
CA CYS A 48 -2.72 26.72 6.33
C CYS A 48 -2.54 26.20 7.77
N ARG A 49 -3.26 26.76 8.73
CA ARG A 49 -3.23 26.31 10.13
C ARG A 49 -3.85 24.92 10.31
N LYS A 50 -4.94 24.60 9.60
CA LYS A 50 -5.53 23.26 9.60
C LYS A 50 -4.54 22.22 9.06
N ASP A 51 -3.90 22.52 7.94
CA ASP A 51 -2.90 21.64 7.33
C ASP A 51 -1.68 21.43 8.26
N GLU A 52 -1.25 22.48 8.96
CA GLU A 52 -0.18 22.42 9.97
C GLU A 52 -0.57 21.50 11.13
N VAL A 53 -1.78 21.64 11.67
CA VAL A 53 -2.30 20.78 12.74
C VAL A 53 -2.39 19.32 12.28
N GLU A 54 -2.85 19.05 11.06
CA GLU A 54 -2.92 17.69 10.52
C GLU A 54 -1.53 17.06 10.36
N LYS A 55 -0.54 17.82 9.89
CA LYS A 55 0.86 17.36 9.82
C LYS A 55 1.40 17.01 11.21
N LEU A 56 1.17 17.85 12.21
CA LEU A 56 1.59 17.59 13.59
C LEU A 56 0.90 16.35 14.17
N LYS A 57 -0.41 16.20 13.96
CA LYS A 57 -1.15 14.98 14.35
C LYS A 57 -0.57 13.73 13.68
N ASN A 58 -0.22 13.80 12.40
CA ASN A 58 0.39 12.69 11.67
C ASN A 58 1.77 12.32 12.23
N ILE A 59 2.59 13.29 12.64
CA ILE A 59 3.89 13.05 13.29
C ILE A 59 3.71 12.42 14.67
N LEU A 60 2.75 12.91 15.45
CA LEU A 60 2.46 12.42 16.79
C LEU A 60 1.66 11.10 16.79
N SER A 61 1.23 10.63 15.62
CA SER A 61 0.47 9.39 15.47
C SER A 61 1.22 8.22 16.12
N PRO A 62 0.56 7.42 16.98
CA PRO A 62 1.19 6.30 17.67
C PRO A 62 1.94 5.37 16.73
N ILE A 63 1.41 5.14 15.52
CA ILE A 63 1.97 4.22 14.53
C ILE A 63 3.38 4.59 14.05
N ARG A 64 3.78 5.86 14.18
CA ARG A 64 5.14 6.33 13.84
C ARG A 64 6.13 6.26 15.01
N ARG A 65 5.62 5.99 16.21
CA ARG A 65 6.39 5.92 17.46
C ARG A 65 6.54 4.49 17.97
N VAL A 66 5.84 3.53 17.35
CA VAL A 66 5.99 2.10 17.66
C VAL A 66 7.39 1.65 17.24
N PRO A 67 8.18 1.03 18.14
CA PRO A 67 9.47 0.42 17.78
C PRO A 67 9.29 -0.65 16.69
N LEU A 68 10.32 -0.83 15.85
CA LEU A 68 10.28 -1.83 14.77
C LEU A 68 9.99 -3.23 15.30
N ASP A 69 10.56 -3.63 16.45
CA ASP A 69 10.34 -4.96 17.03
C ASP A 69 8.87 -5.20 17.38
N ILE A 70 8.16 -4.18 17.87
CA ILE A 70 6.74 -4.27 18.18
C ILE A 70 5.91 -4.33 16.90
N LEU A 71 6.29 -3.60 15.86
CA LEU A 71 5.66 -3.73 14.53
C LEU A 71 5.86 -5.14 13.97
N SER A 72 7.07 -5.70 14.07
CA SER A 72 7.37 -7.08 13.67
C SER A 72 6.50 -8.09 14.42
N GLU A 73 6.31 -7.92 15.73
CA GLU A 73 5.44 -8.80 16.52
C GLU A 73 3.97 -8.69 16.06
N ILE A 74 3.47 -7.47 15.83
CA ILE A 74 2.12 -7.25 15.28
C ILE A 74 1.97 -7.94 13.92
N LEU A 75 2.98 -7.84 13.05
CA LEU A 75 2.98 -8.49 11.74
C LEU A 75 2.94 -10.01 11.86
N ILE A 76 3.71 -10.60 12.79
CA ILE A 76 3.70 -12.06 13.04
C ILE A 76 2.32 -12.49 13.54
N LEU A 77 1.76 -11.80 14.54
CA LEU A 77 0.43 -12.11 15.07
C LEU A 77 -0.68 -11.92 14.02
N SER A 78 -0.50 -11.01 13.07
CA SER A 78 -1.49 -10.79 12.00
C SER A 78 -1.39 -11.81 10.86
N CYS A 79 -0.17 -12.26 10.55
CA CYS A 79 0.11 -13.09 9.37
C CYS A 79 0.25 -14.58 9.67
N CYS A 80 0.64 -14.95 10.89
CA CYS A 80 1.09 -16.30 11.25
C CYS A 80 0.30 -16.90 12.42
N ASP A 81 -0.78 -16.26 12.88
CA ASP A 81 -1.53 -16.75 14.04
C ASP A 81 -2.49 -17.90 13.67
N ASP A 82 -2.08 -19.11 14.05
CA ASP A 82 -2.85 -20.35 13.94
C ASP A 82 -3.96 -20.48 14.99
N SER A 83 -4.04 -19.55 15.96
CA SER A 83 -5.05 -19.57 17.04
C SER A 83 -6.49 -19.38 16.54
N PHE A 84 -6.67 -19.01 15.27
CA PHE A 84 -7.98 -18.90 14.62
C PHE A 84 -8.49 -20.23 14.04
N GLY A 85 -8.28 -21.33 14.77
CA GLY A 85 -8.55 -22.71 14.35
C GLY A 85 -10.00 -23.06 13.98
N ASP A 86 -10.94 -22.12 14.12
CA ASP A 86 -12.38 -22.32 13.87
C ASP A 86 -12.93 -21.52 12.67
N ARG A 87 -12.07 -20.77 11.95
CA ARG A 87 -12.52 -20.07 10.73
C ARG A 87 -12.59 -21.02 9.54
N PRO A 88 -13.58 -20.85 8.64
CA PRO A 88 -13.58 -21.54 7.36
C PRO A 88 -12.24 -21.32 6.66
N LYS A 89 -11.55 -22.41 6.32
CA LYS A 89 -10.20 -22.39 5.71
C LYS A 89 -10.14 -21.44 4.51
N ASP A 90 -11.21 -21.32 3.75
CA ASP A 90 -11.30 -20.44 2.58
C ASP A 90 -11.13 -18.94 2.92
N ILE A 91 -11.64 -18.48 4.07
CA ILE A 91 -11.51 -17.10 4.53
C ILE A 91 -10.10 -16.83 5.07
N PHE A 92 -9.57 -17.77 5.87
CA PHE A 92 -8.22 -17.68 6.42
C PHE A 92 -7.17 -17.62 5.30
N HIS A 93 -7.33 -18.44 4.27
CA HIS A 93 -6.46 -18.45 3.10
C HIS A 93 -6.46 -17.10 2.35
N MET A 94 -7.60 -16.40 2.25
CA MET A 94 -7.63 -15.07 1.61
C MET A 94 -6.92 -13.99 2.43
N VAL A 95 -7.08 -14.04 3.76
CA VAL A 95 -6.44 -13.07 4.67
C VAL A 95 -4.92 -13.28 4.65
N VAL A 96 -4.44 -14.49 4.92
CA VAL A 96 -2.98 -14.76 4.95
C VAL A 96 -2.31 -14.49 3.59
N ARG A 97 -3.01 -14.73 2.48
CA ARG A 97 -2.52 -14.52 1.10
C ARG A 97 -1.97 -13.13 0.81
N TYR A 98 -2.53 -12.09 1.44
CA TYR A 98 -2.18 -10.71 1.10
C TYR A 98 -1.80 -9.87 2.32
N THR A 99 -2.01 -10.37 3.54
CA THR A 99 -1.76 -9.60 4.77
C THR A 99 -0.35 -9.01 4.83
N PRO A 100 0.75 -9.74 4.54
CA PRO A 100 2.08 -9.16 4.55
C PRO A 100 2.25 -7.96 3.59
N LEU A 101 1.68 -8.04 2.39
CA LEU A 101 1.76 -6.98 1.37
C LEU A 101 0.88 -5.78 1.72
N VAL A 102 -0.32 -6.04 2.24
CA VAL A 102 -1.26 -4.99 2.68
C VAL A 102 -0.63 -4.21 3.82
N LEU A 103 -0.10 -4.91 4.83
CA LEU A 103 0.55 -4.29 5.98
C LEU A 103 1.83 -3.54 5.57
N ALA A 104 2.61 -4.06 4.63
CA ALA A 104 3.78 -3.36 4.08
C ALA A 104 3.44 -2.08 3.29
N SER A 105 2.18 -1.87 2.89
CA SER A 105 1.75 -0.67 2.14
C SER A 105 1.28 0.49 3.02
N VAL A 106 1.15 0.29 4.34
CA VAL A 106 0.63 1.29 5.28
C VAL A 106 1.54 2.52 5.39
N CYS A 107 2.83 2.32 5.70
CA CYS A 107 3.83 3.38 5.75
C CYS A 107 5.25 2.80 5.67
N LEU A 108 6.27 3.68 5.59
CA LEU A 108 7.66 3.27 5.49
C LEU A 108 8.12 2.37 6.66
N ALA A 109 7.72 2.68 7.90
CA ALA A 109 8.11 1.88 9.06
C ALA A 109 7.53 0.45 9.01
N TRP A 110 6.27 0.31 8.60
CA TRP A 110 5.63 -1.00 8.41
C TRP A 110 6.27 -1.77 7.26
N LYS A 111 6.63 -1.09 6.18
CA LYS A 111 7.38 -1.69 5.07
C LYS A 111 8.71 -2.26 5.56
N ILE A 112 9.50 -1.47 6.29
CA ILE A 112 10.78 -1.92 6.85
C ILE A 112 10.56 -3.12 7.77
N ALA A 113 9.66 -3.02 8.74
CA ALA A 113 9.34 -4.12 9.65
C ALA A 113 8.92 -5.39 8.91
N ALA A 114 8.08 -5.28 7.88
CA ALA A 114 7.67 -6.42 7.06
C ALA A 114 8.85 -7.05 6.31
N HIS A 115 9.73 -6.23 5.73
CA HIS A 115 10.93 -6.73 5.05
C HIS A 115 11.92 -7.41 6.00
N ASP A 116 12.04 -6.92 7.23
CA ASP A 116 12.94 -7.44 8.27
C ASP A 116 12.35 -8.55 9.12
N THR A 117 11.15 -9.01 8.80
CA THR A 117 10.48 -10.13 9.49
C THR A 117 10.29 -11.29 8.51
N PRO A 118 11.30 -12.13 8.26
CA PRO A 118 11.21 -13.22 7.28
C PRO A 118 10.04 -14.17 7.50
N ARG A 119 9.67 -14.38 8.77
CA ARG A 119 8.60 -15.30 9.19
C ARG A 119 7.24 -15.02 8.54
N ILE A 120 6.89 -13.76 8.27
CA ILE A 120 5.60 -13.44 7.63
C ILE A 120 5.56 -13.82 6.14
N TRP A 121 6.71 -14.16 5.56
CA TRP A 121 6.87 -14.62 4.18
C TRP A 121 7.04 -16.14 4.09
N SER A 122 6.98 -16.87 5.22
CA SER A 122 7.19 -18.33 5.22
C SER A 122 6.05 -19.11 4.61
N ILE A 123 4.85 -18.52 4.53
CA ILE A 123 3.66 -19.18 3.98
C ILE A 123 3.33 -18.54 2.64
N LEU A 124 3.28 -19.34 1.58
CA LEU A 124 2.94 -18.87 0.24
C LEU A 124 1.76 -19.65 -0.33
N TYR A 125 0.73 -18.92 -0.78
CA TYR A 125 -0.42 -19.52 -1.46
C TYR A 125 -0.50 -19.08 -2.92
N LEU A 126 -0.50 -20.07 -3.82
CA LEU A 126 -0.59 -19.88 -5.26
C LEU A 126 -1.76 -20.65 -5.85
N HIS A 127 -2.45 -20.01 -6.79
CA HIS A 127 -3.38 -20.66 -7.68
C HIS A 127 -2.65 -20.93 -8.99
N VAL A 128 -2.27 -22.19 -9.19
CA VAL A 128 -1.69 -22.67 -10.44
C VAL A 128 -2.83 -22.66 -11.47
N GLY A 129 -2.92 -21.63 -12.30
CA GLY A 129 -4.01 -21.47 -13.27
C GLY A 129 -4.74 -20.11 -13.26
N ASP A 130 -4.67 -19.37 -12.14
CA ASP A 130 -5.20 -18.00 -12.06
C ASP A 130 -4.19 -17.12 -11.31
N THR A 131 -3.32 -16.45 -12.07
CA THR A 131 -2.22 -15.70 -11.47
C THR A 131 -2.62 -14.30 -11.01
N ARG A 132 -3.71 -13.66 -11.48
CA ARG A 132 -4.12 -12.26 -11.13
C ARG A 132 -2.99 -11.33 -10.61
N GLY A 133 -1.85 -11.24 -11.32
CA GLY A 133 -0.70 -10.40 -10.93
C GLY A 133 0.40 -11.07 -10.08
N LYS A 134 0.33 -12.37 -9.81
CA LYS A 134 1.34 -13.23 -9.19
C LYS A 134 2.19 -13.91 -10.28
N ASP A 135 2.95 -13.10 -11.00
CA ASP A 135 3.90 -13.59 -11.98
C ASP A 135 5.18 -14.15 -11.31
N ARG A 136 6.14 -14.57 -12.14
CA ARG A 136 7.46 -15.02 -11.69
C ARG A 136 8.14 -14.02 -10.76
N ALA A 137 8.13 -12.73 -11.10
CA ALA A 137 8.80 -11.70 -10.33
C ALA A 137 8.18 -11.55 -8.93
N TRP A 138 6.84 -11.65 -8.85
CA TRP A 138 6.12 -11.62 -7.58
C TRP A 138 6.47 -12.83 -6.71
N VAL A 139 6.51 -14.03 -7.28
CA VAL A 139 6.86 -15.26 -6.55
C VAL A 139 8.30 -15.19 -6.05
N GLN A 140 9.24 -14.78 -6.91
CA GLN A 140 10.65 -14.63 -6.54
C GLN A 140 10.83 -13.55 -5.45
N MET A 141 10.10 -12.45 -5.54
CA MET A 141 10.09 -11.41 -4.51
C MET A 141 9.57 -11.96 -3.17
N TRP A 142 8.52 -12.77 -3.17
CA TRP A 142 7.98 -13.35 -1.94
C TRP A 142 8.98 -14.33 -1.32
N LEU A 143 9.49 -15.28 -2.11
CA LEU A 143 10.41 -16.31 -1.65
C LEU A 143 11.75 -15.72 -1.20
N SER A 144 12.29 -14.70 -1.87
CA SER A 144 13.54 -14.04 -1.41
C SER A 144 13.40 -13.38 -0.04
N ARG A 145 12.19 -12.96 0.37
CA ARG A 145 11.95 -12.33 1.68
C ARG A 145 11.88 -13.33 2.83
N SER A 146 11.73 -14.63 2.56
CA SER A 146 11.80 -15.67 3.60
C SER A 146 13.23 -15.86 4.13
N ARG A 147 14.25 -15.37 3.43
CA ARG A 147 15.67 -15.39 3.85
C ARG A 147 16.17 -16.79 4.31
N GLY A 148 15.69 -17.86 3.68
CA GLY A 148 16.18 -19.21 3.99
C GLY A 148 15.45 -19.96 5.10
N ILE A 149 14.43 -19.37 5.71
CA ILE A 149 13.61 -20.08 6.71
C ILE A 149 12.74 -21.15 6.04
N PRO A 150 12.29 -22.18 6.80
CA PRO A 150 11.37 -23.18 6.28
C PRO A 150 10.08 -22.57 5.72
N LEU A 151 9.67 -23.04 4.54
CA LEU A 151 8.51 -22.57 3.79
C LEU A 151 7.38 -23.59 3.84
N GLU A 152 6.16 -23.06 3.94
CA GLU A 152 4.91 -23.77 3.73
C GLU A 152 4.26 -23.27 2.45
N LEU A 153 4.17 -24.15 1.45
CA LEU A 153 3.67 -23.83 0.13
C LEU A 153 2.31 -24.47 -0.10
N HIS A 154 1.33 -23.66 -0.48
CA HIS A 154 -0.03 -24.08 -0.82
C HIS A 154 -0.31 -23.82 -2.29
N LEU A 155 -0.37 -24.89 -3.07
CA LEU A 155 -0.65 -24.88 -4.49
C LEU A 155 -2.06 -25.39 -4.76
N GLN A 156 -2.89 -24.56 -5.37
CA GLN A 156 -4.25 -24.92 -5.79
C GLN A 156 -4.35 -24.90 -7.31
N TYR A 157 -4.77 -26.00 -7.92
CA TYR A 157 -5.00 -26.12 -9.36
C TYR A 157 -6.47 -26.44 -9.65
N HIS A 158 -7.23 -25.46 -10.14
CA HIS A 158 -8.60 -25.67 -10.59
C HIS A 158 -8.60 -25.74 -12.11
N GLY A 159 -8.68 -26.96 -12.66
CA GLY A 159 -8.61 -27.24 -14.11
C GLY A 159 -9.80 -26.74 -14.95
N GLY A 160 -10.51 -25.70 -14.50
CA GLY A 160 -11.71 -25.16 -15.15
C GLY A 160 -11.45 -24.02 -16.15
N TYR A 161 -10.29 -23.36 -16.10
CA TYR A 161 -9.98 -22.26 -17.01
C TYR A 161 -9.33 -22.80 -18.29
N LYS A 162 -10.08 -22.76 -19.40
CA LYS A 162 -9.71 -23.35 -20.70
C LYS A 162 -8.43 -22.78 -21.36
N TYR A 163 -7.74 -21.80 -20.78
CA TYR A 163 -6.58 -21.13 -21.41
C TYR A 163 -5.55 -20.60 -20.39
N PHE A 164 -5.10 -21.42 -19.44
CA PHE A 164 -3.88 -21.05 -18.73
C PHE A 164 -2.65 -21.40 -19.59
N PRO A 165 -1.77 -20.44 -19.94
CA PRO A 165 -0.56 -20.74 -20.70
C PRO A 165 0.37 -21.63 -19.86
N LEU A 166 0.58 -22.88 -20.30
CA LEU A 166 1.47 -23.84 -19.63
C LEU A 166 2.88 -23.28 -19.38
N GLU A 167 3.33 -22.38 -20.24
CA GLU A 167 4.61 -21.67 -20.12
C GLU A 167 4.70 -20.84 -18.83
N ARG A 168 3.64 -20.09 -18.47
CA ARG A 168 3.64 -19.29 -17.23
C ARG A 168 3.63 -20.16 -15.98
N ALA A 169 2.94 -21.31 -16.02
CA ALA A 169 2.99 -22.26 -14.91
C ALA A 169 4.41 -22.79 -14.78
N ARG A 170 5.03 -23.16 -15.90
CA ARG A 170 6.42 -23.63 -15.91
C ARG A 170 7.37 -22.59 -15.31
N GLU A 171 7.28 -21.32 -15.71
CA GLU A 171 8.13 -20.26 -15.14
C GLU A 171 7.96 -20.09 -13.63
N ILE A 172 6.71 -20.12 -13.13
CA ILE A 172 6.44 -20.04 -11.69
C ILE A 172 7.01 -21.27 -10.98
N MET A 173 6.83 -22.45 -11.56
CA MET A 173 7.32 -23.70 -11.00
C MET A 173 8.85 -23.76 -10.99
N ASP A 174 9.52 -23.33 -12.07
CA ASP A 174 10.97 -23.19 -12.13
C ASP A 174 11.48 -22.25 -11.03
N THR A 175 10.76 -21.15 -10.79
CA THR A 175 11.08 -20.22 -9.71
C THR A 175 10.90 -20.87 -8.33
N ILE A 176 9.85 -21.66 -8.11
CA ILE A 176 9.66 -22.41 -6.85
C ILE A 176 10.78 -23.44 -6.65
N LEU A 177 11.20 -24.11 -7.74
CA LEU A 177 12.26 -25.11 -7.72
C LEU A 177 13.61 -24.50 -7.29
N GLU A 178 13.90 -23.23 -7.59
CA GLU A 178 15.09 -22.53 -7.07
C GLU A 178 15.13 -22.50 -5.52
N PHE A 179 13.97 -22.53 -4.87
CA PHE A 179 13.82 -22.48 -3.40
C PHE A 179 13.39 -23.82 -2.79
N CYS A 180 13.42 -24.92 -3.55
CA CYS A 180 12.93 -26.22 -3.10
C CYS A 180 13.54 -26.70 -1.78
N HIS A 181 14.81 -26.39 -1.54
CA HIS A 181 15.54 -26.71 -0.31
C HIS A 181 14.98 -26.05 0.95
N GLN A 182 14.16 -25.00 0.82
CA GLN A 182 13.49 -24.33 1.94
C GLN A 182 12.07 -24.86 2.16
N ILE A 183 11.50 -25.60 1.19
CA ILE A 183 10.10 -26.06 1.27
C ILE A 183 10.02 -27.25 2.22
N GLN A 184 9.43 -27.02 3.39
CA GLN A 184 9.21 -28.05 4.40
C GLN A 184 7.84 -28.71 4.23
N ILE A 185 6.81 -27.91 3.95
CA ILE A 185 5.44 -28.37 3.81
C ILE A 185 4.93 -27.98 2.43
N LEU A 186 4.42 -28.96 1.70
CA LEU A 186 3.76 -28.75 0.41
C LEU A 186 2.31 -29.27 0.48
N HIS A 187 1.38 -28.33 0.45
CA HIS A 187 -0.04 -28.61 0.26
C HIS A 187 -0.39 -28.45 -1.21
N PHE A 188 -0.90 -29.52 -1.81
CA PHE A 188 -1.43 -29.49 -3.17
C PHE A 188 -2.89 -29.93 -3.19
N SER A 189 -3.71 -29.18 -3.91
CA SER A 189 -5.09 -29.53 -4.22
C SER A 189 -5.36 -29.29 -5.71
N GLY A 190 -5.78 -30.33 -6.43
CA GLY A 190 -6.01 -30.28 -7.87
C GLY A 190 -5.48 -31.50 -8.61
N ARG A 191 -5.29 -31.38 -9.93
CA ARG A 191 -4.82 -32.47 -10.79
C ARG A 191 -3.30 -32.69 -10.66
N PRO A 192 -2.83 -33.87 -10.24
CA PRO A 192 -1.43 -34.13 -9.91
C PRO A 192 -0.46 -33.91 -11.09
N GLU A 193 -0.94 -34.00 -12.33
CA GLU A 193 -0.16 -33.73 -13.55
C GLU A 193 0.43 -32.31 -13.56
N ALA A 194 -0.21 -31.36 -12.87
CA ALA A 194 0.24 -29.97 -12.79
C ALA A 194 1.49 -29.76 -11.90
N ILE A 195 1.82 -30.72 -11.03
CA ILE A 195 2.95 -30.63 -10.09
C ILE A 195 3.98 -31.76 -10.23
N VAL A 196 3.88 -32.58 -11.28
CA VAL A 196 4.86 -33.62 -11.62
C VAL A 196 6.32 -33.13 -11.58
N PRO A 197 6.68 -31.89 -11.99
CA PRO A 197 8.04 -31.39 -11.86
C PRO A 197 8.57 -31.32 -10.42
N LEU A 198 7.71 -31.04 -9.41
CA LEU A 198 8.13 -30.98 -8.00
C LEU A 198 8.47 -32.38 -7.45
N PHE A 199 7.80 -33.41 -7.94
CA PHE A 199 8.04 -34.80 -7.51
C PHE A 199 9.27 -35.46 -8.15
N ARG A 200 9.91 -34.80 -9.12
CA ARG A 200 11.16 -35.28 -9.75
C ARG A 200 12.42 -34.78 -9.05
N LEU A 201 12.29 -34.06 -7.94
CA LEU A 201 13.42 -33.56 -7.16
C LEU A 201 14.16 -34.72 -6.46
N PRO A 202 15.51 -34.67 -6.37
CA PRO A 202 16.30 -35.70 -5.71
C PRO A 202 15.95 -35.83 -4.22
N SER A 203 16.05 -37.05 -3.69
CA SER A 203 15.60 -37.47 -2.36
C SER A 203 16.19 -36.68 -1.17
N SER A 204 17.23 -35.87 -1.40
CA SER A 204 17.77 -34.93 -0.40
C SER A 204 16.89 -33.70 -0.16
N VAL A 205 15.81 -33.54 -0.95
CA VAL A 205 14.85 -32.42 -0.91
C VAL A 205 13.43 -32.94 -0.57
N GLN A 206 13.31 -34.15 -0.02
CA GLN A 206 12.02 -34.68 0.37
C GLN A 206 11.41 -33.81 1.48
N CYS A 207 10.36 -33.06 1.14
CA CYS A 207 9.52 -32.39 2.11
C CYS A 207 9.08 -33.39 3.17
N ASP A 208 9.25 -33.05 4.45
CA ASP A 208 8.91 -33.91 5.59
C ASP A 208 7.41 -34.30 5.61
N SER A 209 6.58 -33.62 4.83
CA SER A 209 5.14 -33.90 4.75
C SER A 209 4.56 -33.47 3.39
N ILE A 210 4.26 -34.45 2.53
CA ILE A 210 3.44 -34.23 1.33
C ILE A 210 2.01 -34.61 1.70
N VAL A 211 1.16 -33.60 1.90
CA VAL A 211 -0.27 -33.84 2.18
C VAL A 211 -1.04 -33.63 0.88
N LEU A 212 -1.31 -34.74 0.20
CA LEU A 212 -2.26 -34.78 -0.93
C LEU A 212 -3.68 -34.84 -0.34
N LYS A 213 -4.50 -33.83 -0.65
CA LYS A 213 -5.94 -33.88 -0.38
C LYS A 213 -6.66 -34.12 -1.70
N GLU A 214 -7.36 -35.25 -1.77
CA GLU A 214 -8.34 -35.55 -2.82
C GLU A 214 -9.57 -34.65 -2.72
#